data_AF-A0A3N5X9Q7-F1
#
_entry.id   AF-A0A3N5X9Q7-F1
#
_cell.length_a   1.000
_cell.length_b   1.000
_cell.length_c   1.000
_cell.angle_alpha   90.00
_cell.angle_beta   90.00
_cell.angle_gamma   90.00
#
_symmetry.space_group_name_H-M   'P 1'
#
loop_
_entity.id
_entity.type
_entity.pdbx_description
1 polymer ?
#
loop_
_entity_poly.entity_id
_entity_poly.type
_entity_poly.pdbx_seq_one_letter_code
_entity_poly.pdbx_strand_id
1 'polypeptide(L)'
;MDRSDSSVLWLGTSVRGLFRSTDAGSTWQSRNSGLTAISISGVSIDPRDSDVVYAGAKYKTIDGGSSWIELCTTGPRLCSWASTGLLGAPLHMIIDPAYPDTLYLPIREAVIKSHDGGINWSLVGAGLPKLRAPWLVGSPVQSGVLYASAGSLFKSTDGGLNFSPADVILFASHYHLRHCRRLARPESRLCRVLRRSPDEHERRSKLGPGGPGVDRGMGTS
;
A
#
# COMPACT_ATOMS: atom_id res chain seq x y z
N MET A 1 13.48 1.50 15.04
CA MET A 1 14.75 0.76 14.87
C MET A 1 15.08 0.79 13.41
N ASP A 2 16.32 1.10 13.10
CA ASP A 2 16.81 1.10 11.73
C ASP A 2 16.94 -0.34 11.20
N ARG A 3 16.59 -0.54 9.93
CA ARG A 3 16.67 -1.84 9.26
C ARG A 3 18.04 -2.11 8.66
N SER A 4 18.81 -1.09 8.30
CA SER A 4 20.17 -1.25 7.79
C SER A 4 21.18 -1.42 8.92
N ASP A 5 20.93 -0.80 10.07
CA ASP A 5 21.78 -0.88 11.25
C ASP A 5 20.97 -1.07 12.55
N SER A 6 20.94 -2.28 13.08
CA SER A 6 20.21 -2.60 14.32
C SER A 6 20.73 -1.87 15.58
N SER A 7 21.93 -1.28 15.54
CA SER A 7 22.46 -0.47 16.64
C SER A 7 21.84 0.93 16.70
N VAL A 8 21.27 1.41 15.59
CA VAL A 8 20.67 2.74 15.49
C VAL A 8 19.20 2.70 15.90
N LEU A 9 18.89 3.42 16.97
CA LEU A 9 17.54 3.59 17.48
C LEU A 9 17.16 5.07 17.55
N TRP A 10 15.89 5.33 17.31
CA TRP A 10 15.28 6.65 17.43
C TRP A 10 14.07 6.58 18.35
N LEU A 11 13.92 7.60 19.19
CA LEU A 11 12.83 7.75 20.13
C LEU A 11 12.23 9.15 19.98
N GLY A 12 10.96 9.23 19.60
CA GLY A 12 10.14 10.43 19.72
C GLY A 12 9.43 10.46 21.07
N THR A 13 9.43 11.62 21.73
CA THR A 13 8.75 11.82 23.01
C THR A 13 7.66 12.87 22.87
N SER A 14 6.70 12.89 23.81
CA SER A 14 5.61 13.87 23.81
C SER A 14 6.03 15.26 24.32
N VAL A 15 7.12 15.36 25.09
CA VAL A 15 7.50 16.60 25.79
C VAL A 15 9.00 16.91 25.75
N ARG A 16 9.85 16.09 25.14
CA ARG A 16 11.32 16.30 25.12
C ARG A 16 11.95 16.17 23.72
N GLY A 17 11.14 16.08 22.67
CA GLY A 17 11.61 15.93 21.30
C GLY A 17 12.14 14.53 20.98
N LEU A 18 13.22 14.48 20.19
CA LEU A 18 13.86 13.29 19.64
C LEU A 18 15.16 12.94 20.37
N PHE A 19 15.37 11.64 20.50
CA PHE A 19 16.62 11.04 20.95
C PHE A 19 17.08 9.98 19.96
N ARG A 20 18.41 9.86 19.81
CA ARG A 20 19.06 8.84 19.00
C ARG A 20 20.02 8.03 19.88
N SER A 21 20.06 6.73 19.65
CA SER A 21 21.10 5.83 20.14
C SER A 21 21.82 5.22 18.93
N THR A 22 23.11 4.96 19.07
CA THR A 22 23.96 4.28 18.09
C THR A 22 24.66 3.05 18.71
N ASP A 23 24.14 2.58 19.84
CA ASP A 23 24.70 1.51 20.66
C ASP A 23 23.59 0.60 21.20
N ALA A 24 22.57 0.35 20.36
CA ALA A 24 21.43 -0.51 20.62
C ALA A 24 20.63 -0.13 21.87
N GLY A 25 20.62 1.16 22.22
CA GLY A 25 19.85 1.72 23.35
C GLY A 25 20.62 1.80 24.65
N SER A 26 21.93 1.53 24.65
CA SER A 26 22.78 1.64 25.84
C SER A 26 22.94 3.11 26.28
N THR A 27 23.09 4.03 25.32
CA THR A 27 23.13 5.47 25.55
C THR A 27 22.23 6.21 24.56
N TRP A 28 21.75 7.39 24.97
CA TRP A 28 20.83 8.21 24.20
C TRP A 28 21.29 9.67 24.16
N GLN A 29 21.26 10.26 22.97
CA GLN A 29 21.60 11.66 22.76
C GLN A 29 20.39 12.42 22.22
N SER A 30 20.15 13.62 22.74
CA SER A 30 19.14 14.53 22.22
C SER A 30 19.50 14.97 20.79
N ARG A 31 18.49 15.05 19.92
CA ARG A 31 18.59 15.44 18.51
C ARG A 31 17.49 16.44 18.15
N ASN A 32 17.50 17.59 18.83
CA ASN A 32 16.39 18.56 18.78
C ASN A 32 16.71 19.88 18.04
N SER A 33 17.92 20.03 17.47
CA SER A 33 18.34 21.28 16.82
C SER A 33 17.48 21.59 15.59
N GLY A 34 16.79 22.73 15.58
CA GLY A 34 15.86 23.10 14.50
C GLY A 34 14.43 22.60 14.65
N LEU A 35 14.13 21.79 15.68
CA LEU A 35 12.75 21.40 15.98
C LEU A 35 11.99 22.56 16.62
N THR A 36 10.87 22.95 16.02
CA THR A 36 9.92 23.93 16.60
C THR A 36 8.84 23.27 17.46
N ALA A 37 8.71 21.94 17.41
CA ALA A 37 7.78 21.15 18.21
C ALA A 37 8.53 20.05 18.97
N ILE A 38 8.19 19.89 20.26
CA ILE A 38 8.80 18.90 21.16
C ILE A 38 7.97 17.62 21.34
N SER A 39 6.75 17.60 20.78
CA SER A 39 5.90 16.42 20.73
C SER A 39 6.06 15.73 19.38
N ILE A 40 6.64 14.53 19.40
CA ILE A 40 6.99 13.77 18.20
C ILE A 40 6.23 12.45 18.23
N SER A 41 5.25 12.32 17.34
CA SER A 41 4.28 11.22 17.31
C SER A 41 4.74 9.98 16.54
N GLY A 42 5.76 10.11 15.69
CA GLY A 42 6.23 9.04 14.82
C GLY A 42 7.59 9.37 14.22
N VAL A 43 8.36 8.33 13.94
CA VAL A 43 9.69 8.43 13.31
C VAL A 43 9.79 7.36 12.23
N SER A 44 10.21 7.77 11.03
CA SER A 44 10.49 6.88 9.90
C SER A 44 11.91 7.10 9.43
N ILE A 45 12.68 6.03 9.25
CA ILE A 45 14.10 6.05 8.88
C ILE A 45 14.19 5.58 7.43
N ASP A 46 14.97 6.27 6.61
CA ASP A 46 15.26 5.83 5.25
C ASP A 46 15.96 4.46 5.29
N PRO A 47 15.42 3.43 4.62
CA PRO A 47 16.00 2.09 4.65
C PRO A 47 17.37 1.97 3.95
N ARG A 48 17.82 3.02 3.24
CA ARG A 48 19.11 3.05 2.53
C ARG A 48 20.14 3.93 3.22
N ASP A 49 19.71 4.83 4.09
CA ASP A 49 20.57 5.80 4.77
C ASP A 49 20.06 6.12 6.18
N SER A 50 20.77 5.62 7.18
CA SER A 50 20.48 5.77 8.61
C SER A 50 20.48 7.21 9.11
N ASP A 51 21.09 8.13 8.37
CA ASP A 51 21.17 9.55 8.71
C ASP A 51 20.01 10.36 8.12
N VAL A 52 19.24 9.78 7.19
CA VAL A 52 18.02 10.38 6.64
C VAL A 52 16.79 9.90 7.44
N VAL A 53 16.17 10.82 8.18
CA VAL A 53 15.06 10.50 9.09
C VAL A 53 13.95 11.52 8.98
N TYR A 54 12.71 11.02 9.07
CA TYR A 54 11.48 11.79 9.08
C TYR A 54 10.82 11.71 10.45
N ALA A 55 10.45 12.86 11.02
CA ALA A 55 9.86 12.94 12.36
C ALA A 55 8.54 13.72 12.37
N GLY A 56 7.51 13.12 13.00
CA GLY A 56 6.18 13.70 13.17
C GLY A 56 5.49 14.09 11.85
N ALA A 57 5.93 13.53 10.73
CA ALA A 57 5.56 13.95 9.37
C ALA A 57 5.73 15.45 9.08
N LYS A 58 6.59 16.12 9.86
CA LYS A 58 6.80 17.56 9.82
C LYS A 58 8.26 17.92 9.60
N TYR A 59 9.18 17.08 10.05
CA TYR A 59 10.61 17.36 9.97
C TYR A 59 11.34 16.26 9.20
N LYS A 60 12.39 16.67 8.48
CA LYS A 60 13.38 15.79 7.86
C LYS A 60 14.78 16.17 8.36
N THR A 61 15.61 15.18 8.62
CA THR A 61 17.06 15.33 8.76
C THR A 61 17.74 14.51 7.67
N ILE A 62 18.94 14.93 7.28
CA ILE A 62 19.85 14.21 6.39
C ILE A 62 21.24 14.03 7.03
N ASP A 63 21.37 14.35 8.31
CA ASP A 63 22.64 14.45 9.05
C ASP A 63 22.57 13.76 10.42
N GLY A 64 21.74 12.72 10.54
CA GLY A 64 21.60 11.93 11.77
C GLY A 64 20.96 12.73 12.92
N GLY A 65 20.15 13.73 12.59
CA GLY A 65 19.46 14.64 13.50
C GLY A 65 20.34 15.72 14.11
N SER A 66 21.49 16.00 13.52
CA SER A 66 22.31 17.16 13.90
C SER A 66 21.56 18.47 13.60
N SER A 67 20.75 18.48 12.54
CA SER A 67 19.80 19.53 12.22
C SER A 67 18.52 18.96 11.59
N TRP A 68 17.42 19.72 11.71
CA TRP A 68 16.12 19.37 11.16
C TRP A 68 15.59 20.48 10.26
N ILE A 69 15.05 20.09 9.10
CA ILE A 69 14.37 20.94 8.14
C ILE A 69 12.87 20.71 8.30
N GLU A 70 12.10 21.79 8.42
CA GLU A 70 10.64 21.73 8.41
C GLU A 70 10.13 21.48 6.99
N LEU A 71 9.36 20.41 6.83
CA LEU A 71 8.67 20.04 5.60
C LEU A 71 7.38 20.86 5.47
N CYS A 72 6.84 20.93 4.26
CA CYS A 72 5.57 21.62 3.98
C CYS A 72 5.56 23.13 4.30
N THR A 73 6.70 23.81 4.16
CA THR A 73 6.80 25.27 4.31
C THR A 73 6.24 26.04 3.11
N THR A 74 6.15 25.40 1.93
CA THR A 74 5.74 26.00 0.65
C THR A 74 4.87 25.03 -0.15
N GLY A 75 3.60 24.85 0.22
CA GLY A 75 2.69 23.96 -0.51
C GLY A 75 1.22 24.16 -0.13
N PRO A 76 0.26 23.55 -0.87
CA PRO A 76 -1.14 23.57 -0.47
C PRO A 76 -1.27 23.04 0.96
N ARG A 77 -2.15 23.63 1.77
CA ARG A 77 -2.31 23.43 3.24
C ARG A 77 -2.63 21.99 3.69
N LEU A 78 -2.48 20.99 2.82
CA LEU A 78 -2.75 19.57 3.02
C LEU A 78 -1.90 18.92 4.13
N CYS A 79 -0.73 19.48 4.44
CA CYS A 79 0.15 19.04 5.53
C CYS A 79 0.32 20.08 6.66
N SER A 80 -0.43 21.19 6.61
CA SER A 80 -0.55 22.08 7.78
C SER A 80 -1.44 21.38 8.80
N TRP A 81 -0.83 20.68 9.75
CA TRP A 81 -1.47 20.09 10.94
C TRP A 81 -2.35 21.09 11.72
N ALA A 82 -2.11 22.41 11.59
CA ALA A 82 -2.95 23.48 12.13
C ALA A 82 -4.25 23.76 11.34
N SER A 83 -4.36 23.33 10.07
CA SER A 83 -5.50 23.64 9.19
C SER A 83 -6.59 22.57 9.21
N THR A 84 -6.28 21.38 9.71
CA THR A 84 -7.23 20.25 9.76
C THR A 84 -7.91 20.12 11.12
N GLY A 85 -7.54 20.94 12.12
CA GLY A 85 -8.11 20.90 13.46
C GLY A 85 -7.88 19.57 14.21
N LEU A 86 -7.01 18.69 13.69
CA LEU A 86 -6.76 17.39 14.29
C LEU A 86 -5.69 17.47 15.38
N LEU A 87 -6.14 17.21 16.61
CA LEU A 87 -5.32 16.71 17.69
C LEU A 87 -4.83 15.29 17.31
N GLY A 88 -3.71 15.20 16.59
CA GLY A 88 -3.10 13.92 16.24
C GLY A 88 -2.31 13.99 14.94
N ALA A 89 -1.03 14.33 15.04
CA ALA A 89 -0.09 14.15 13.93
C ALA A 89 -0.12 12.67 13.48
N PRO A 90 0.02 12.40 12.17
CA PRO A 90 0.01 11.02 11.68
C PRO A 90 1.09 10.22 12.42
N LEU A 91 0.68 9.08 12.97
CA LEU A 91 1.56 8.22 13.76
C LEU A 91 2.63 7.55 12.89
N HIS A 92 2.43 7.47 11.57
CA HIS A 92 3.27 6.69 10.69
C HIS A 92 3.36 7.28 9.28
N MET A 93 4.59 7.50 8.82
CA MET A 93 4.93 7.81 7.44
C MET A 93 5.52 6.56 6.79
N ILE A 94 5.08 6.25 5.56
CA ILE A 94 5.67 5.15 4.79
C ILE A 94 6.68 5.73 3.80
N ILE A 95 7.87 5.14 3.80
CA ILE A 95 8.94 5.42 2.84
C ILE A 95 8.94 4.26 1.84
N ASP A 96 8.96 4.55 0.54
CA ASP A 96 9.15 3.51 -0.47
C ASP A 96 10.60 2.96 -0.38
N PRO A 97 10.81 1.66 -0.12
CA PRO A 97 12.15 1.11 0.06
C PRO A 97 12.99 1.11 -1.22
N ALA A 98 12.35 1.17 -2.39
CA ALA A 98 13.01 1.24 -3.68
C ALA A 98 13.34 2.69 -4.09
N TYR A 99 12.61 3.67 -3.57
CA TYR A 99 12.80 5.09 -3.88
C TYR A 99 12.49 5.93 -2.63
N PRO A 100 13.46 6.14 -1.72
CA PRO A 100 13.19 6.76 -0.42
C PRO A 100 12.66 8.20 -0.45
N ASP A 101 12.87 8.94 -1.54
CA ASP A 101 12.21 10.24 -1.74
C ASP A 101 10.71 10.13 -2.02
N THR A 102 10.21 8.92 -2.30
CA THR A 102 8.79 8.64 -2.42
C THR A 102 8.19 8.29 -1.05
N LEU A 103 7.32 9.16 -0.57
CA LEU A 103 6.71 9.08 0.76
C LEU A 103 5.20 9.01 0.66
N TYR A 104 4.59 8.31 1.61
CA TYR A 104 3.14 8.24 1.76
C TYR A 104 2.72 8.62 3.18
N LEU A 105 1.72 9.49 3.27
CA LEU A 105 1.10 9.89 4.53
C LEU A 105 -0.41 9.66 4.48
N PRO A 106 -0.94 8.75 5.30
CA PRO A 106 -2.38 8.67 5.50
C PRO A 106 -2.86 9.87 6.33
N ILE A 107 -3.85 10.58 5.82
CA ILE A 107 -4.56 11.68 6.50
C ILE A 107 -6.05 11.32 6.60
N ARG A 108 -6.82 12.05 7.43
CA ARG A 108 -8.18 11.63 7.85
C ARG A 108 -9.09 11.15 6.72
N GLU A 109 -9.03 11.74 5.53
CA GLU A 109 -9.94 11.42 4.42
C GLU A 109 -9.22 11.21 3.09
N ALA A 110 -7.90 11.07 3.13
CA ALA A 110 -7.08 10.90 1.93
C ALA A 110 -5.74 10.23 2.27
N VAL A 111 -5.01 9.86 1.23
CA VAL A 111 -3.58 9.59 1.33
C VAL A 111 -2.90 10.70 0.53
N ILE A 112 -1.81 11.26 1.05
CA ILE A 112 -0.95 12.15 0.27
C ILE A 112 0.38 11.47 -0.01
N LYS A 113 0.93 11.79 -1.18
CA LYS A 113 2.19 11.25 -1.68
C LYS A 113 3.16 12.36 -2.03
N SER A 114 4.43 12.17 -1.66
CA SER A 114 5.55 12.97 -2.14
C SER A 114 6.46 12.11 -3.00
N HIS A 115 7.19 12.74 -3.92
CA HIS A 115 8.22 12.14 -4.76
C HIS A 115 9.59 12.82 -4.60
N ASP A 116 9.69 13.82 -3.73
CA ASP A 116 10.84 14.69 -3.55
C ASP A 116 11.23 14.81 -2.07
N GLY A 117 11.05 13.72 -1.33
CA GLY A 117 11.47 13.62 0.06
C GLY A 117 10.67 14.52 1.00
N GLY A 118 9.42 14.82 0.67
CA GLY A 118 8.47 15.53 1.52
C GLY A 118 8.40 17.04 1.30
N ILE A 119 9.04 17.56 0.25
CA ILE A 119 8.99 18.98 -0.11
C ILE A 119 7.62 19.30 -0.70
N ASN A 120 7.17 18.53 -1.70
CA ASN A 120 5.86 18.66 -2.33
C ASN A 120 5.00 17.42 -2.12
N TRP A 121 3.68 17.63 -2.01
CA TRP A 121 2.69 16.58 -1.76
C TRP A 121 1.51 16.68 -2.73
N SER A 122 1.00 15.53 -3.15
CA SER A 122 -0.17 15.38 -4.02
C SER A 122 -1.16 14.39 -3.42
N LEU A 123 -2.46 14.56 -3.71
CA LEU A 123 -3.50 13.64 -3.24
C LEU A 123 -3.48 12.34 -4.05
N VAL A 124 -3.56 11.23 -3.34
CA VAL A 124 -3.70 9.86 -3.87
C VAL A 124 -4.74 9.10 -3.02
N GLY A 125 -4.96 7.82 -3.30
CA GLY A 125 -5.87 6.99 -2.51
C GLY A 125 -7.30 6.91 -3.06
N ALA A 126 -7.49 7.08 -4.37
CA ALA A 126 -8.79 6.87 -5.00
C ALA A 126 -9.28 5.44 -4.72
N GLY A 127 -10.58 5.26 -4.49
CA GLY A 127 -11.17 3.95 -4.13
C GLY A 127 -11.15 3.60 -2.64
N LEU A 128 -10.44 4.35 -1.79
CA LEU A 128 -10.56 4.22 -0.34
C LEU A 128 -11.81 4.93 0.21
N PRO A 129 -12.45 4.39 1.27
CA PRO A 129 -13.55 5.07 1.95
C PRO A 129 -13.04 6.30 2.73
N LYS A 130 -13.72 7.44 2.57
CA LYS A 130 -13.34 8.74 3.15
C LYS A 130 -13.87 8.98 4.57
N LEU A 131 -13.73 7.99 5.45
CA LEU A 131 -14.31 8.05 6.80
C LEU A 131 -13.25 8.27 7.90
N ARG A 132 -12.02 7.80 7.68
CA ARG A 132 -10.88 7.94 8.60
C ARG A 132 -9.57 7.68 7.86
N ALA A 133 -8.46 8.10 8.47
CA ALA A 133 -7.13 7.82 7.94
C ALA A 133 -6.93 6.30 7.86
N PRO A 134 -6.56 5.75 6.68
CA PRO A 134 -6.28 4.33 6.56
C PRO A 134 -4.98 4.00 7.30
N TRP A 135 -4.89 2.80 7.89
CA TRP A 135 -3.59 2.25 8.24
C TRP A 135 -2.94 1.71 6.98
N LEU A 136 -1.83 2.32 6.57
CA LEU A 136 -1.17 2.04 5.30
C LEU A 136 0.20 1.38 5.55
N VAL A 137 0.52 0.37 4.75
CA VAL A 137 1.85 -0.28 4.73
C VAL A 137 2.32 -0.45 3.29
N GLY A 138 3.60 -0.20 3.05
CA GLY A 138 4.25 -0.45 1.76
C GLY A 138 4.82 -1.86 1.67
N SER A 139 4.81 -2.41 0.46
CA SER A 139 5.51 -3.67 0.17
C SER A 139 7.02 -3.45 0.34
N PRO A 140 7.72 -4.32 1.09
CA PRO A 140 9.16 -4.19 1.29
C PRO A 140 9.98 -4.55 0.04
N VAL A 141 9.35 -5.18 -0.96
CA VAL A 141 10.02 -5.78 -2.12
C VAL A 141 9.53 -5.24 -3.46
N GLN A 142 8.42 -4.51 -3.49
CA GLN A 142 7.82 -3.98 -4.71
C GLN A 142 7.42 -2.52 -4.50
N SER A 143 8.13 -1.62 -5.17
CA SER A 143 7.79 -0.20 -5.18
C SER A 143 6.36 0.03 -5.64
N GLY A 144 5.70 1.00 -5.03
CA GLY A 144 4.34 1.39 -5.37
C GLY A 144 3.23 0.37 -5.08
N VAL A 145 3.56 -0.79 -4.51
CA VAL A 145 2.55 -1.71 -3.96
C VAL A 145 2.28 -1.34 -2.51
N LEU A 146 1.03 -0.99 -2.22
CA LEU A 146 0.57 -0.57 -0.89
C LEU A 146 -0.64 -1.39 -0.45
N TYR A 147 -0.76 -1.61 0.85
CA TYR A 147 -1.93 -2.20 1.48
C TYR A 147 -2.50 -1.24 2.50
N ALA A 148 -3.81 -1.04 2.45
CA ALA A 148 -4.53 -0.14 3.35
C ALA A 148 -5.61 -0.90 4.11
N SER A 149 -5.71 -0.65 5.41
CA SER A 149 -6.87 -1.04 6.21
C SER A 149 -7.76 0.18 6.46
N ALA A 150 -8.98 0.12 5.94
CA ALA A 150 -9.94 1.22 5.95
C ALA A 150 -11.37 0.70 6.20
N GLY A 151 -11.52 -0.17 7.21
CA GLY A 151 -12.77 -0.93 7.46
C GLY A 151 -12.77 -2.29 6.73
N SER A 152 -12.15 -2.35 5.55
CA SER A 152 -11.77 -3.56 4.82
C SER A 152 -10.30 -3.49 4.42
N LEU A 153 -9.76 -4.58 3.86
CA LEU A 153 -8.43 -4.60 3.24
C LEU A 153 -8.51 -4.09 1.79
N PHE A 154 -7.62 -3.18 1.44
CA PHE A 154 -7.45 -2.65 0.10
C PHE A 154 -6.01 -2.80 -0.35
N LYS A 155 -5.80 -2.89 -1.66
CA LYS A 155 -4.49 -2.95 -2.29
C LYS A 155 -4.39 -1.90 -3.39
N SER A 156 -3.22 -1.30 -3.51
CA SER A 156 -2.77 -0.52 -4.67
C SER A 156 -1.53 -1.17 -5.27
N THR A 157 -1.40 -1.10 -6.59
CA THR A 157 -0.21 -1.53 -7.36
C THR A 157 0.33 -0.42 -8.26
N ASP A 158 -0.21 0.80 -8.14
CA ASP A 158 0.07 1.95 -9.01
C ASP A 158 0.64 3.12 -8.21
N GLY A 159 1.35 2.82 -7.12
CA GLY A 159 1.97 3.83 -6.29
C GLY A 159 0.97 4.65 -5.50
N GLY A 160 -0.14 4.03 -5.08
CA GLY A 160 -1.17 4.62 -4.22
C GLY A 160 -2.20 5.45 -4.95
N LEU A 161 -2.14 5.57 -6.28
CA LEU A 161 -3.10 6.36 -7.05
C LEU A 161 -4.51 5.80 -6.89
N ASN A 162 -4.67 4.48 -7.10
CA ASN A 162 -5.93 3.78 -6.93
C ASN A 162 -5.79 2.58 -5.98
N PHE A 163 -6.82 2.37 -5.17
CA PHE A 163 -6.99 1.22 -4.29
C PHE A 163 -8.25 0.47 -4.68
N SER A 164 -8.14 -0.85 -4.71
CA SER A 164 -9.28 -1.75 -4.86
C SER A 164 -9.37 -2.69 -3.65
N PRO A 165 -10.57 -3.21 -3.32
CA PRO A 165 -10.71 -4.24 -2.30
C PRO A 165 -9.77 -5.41 -2.61
N ALA A 166 -9.01 -5.85 -1.61
CA ALA A 166 -8.15 -6.99 -1.74
C ALA A 166 -8.91 -8.25 -1.33
N ASP A 167 -9.09 -9.19 -2.27
CA ASP A 167 -9.65 -10.50 -1.93
C ASP A 167 -8.69 -11.25 -1.03
N VAL A 168 -9.07 -11.42 0.24
CA VAL A 168 -8.38 -12.32 1.17
C VAL A 168 -8.89 -13.72 0.93
N ILE A 169 -8.55 -14.30 -0.22
CA ILE A 169 -8.55 -15.77 -0.31
C ILE A 169 -7.34 -16.21 0.49
N LEU A 170 -7.52 -16.39 1.81
CA LEU A 170 -6.60 -17.19 2.61
C LEU A 170 -6.40 -18.50 1.84
N PHE A 171 -5.16 -18.86 1.56
CA PHE A 171 -4.79 -20.13 0.92
C PHE A 171 -5.15 -21.31 1.83
N ALA A 172 -6.45 -21.57 2.05
CA ALA A 172 -6.97 -22.86 2.51
C ALA A 172 -7.06 -23.86 1.33
N SER A 173 -6.54 -23.51 0.16
CA SER A 173 -6.70 -24.26 -1.08
C SER A 173 -5.57 -25.24 -1.39
N HIS A 174 -4.50 -25.36 -0.59
CA HIS A 174 -3.57 -26.49 -0.73
C HIS A 174 -4.02 -27.77 0.00
N TYR A 175 -4.92 -27.67 1.00
CA TYR A 175 -5.47 -28.84 1.70
C TYR A 175 -6.81 -29.32 1.12
N HIS A 176 -7.68 -28.43 0.63
CA HIS A 176 -9.00 -28.83 0.13
C HIS A 176 -9.00 -29.44 -1.29
N LEU A 177 -7.99 -29.18 -2.12
CA LEU A 177 -7.91 -29.76 -3.47
C LEU A 177 -7.59 -31.26 -3.49
N ARG A 178 -7.07 -31.83 -2.39
CA ARG A 178 -6.79 -33.27 -2.31
C ARG A 178 -7.95 -34.11 -1.76
N HIS A 179 -8.98 -33.49 -1.18
CA HIS A 179 -10.11 -34.23 -0.61
C HIS A 179 -11.27 -34.44 -1.58
N CYS A 180 -11.54 -33.50 -2.52
CA CYS A 180 -12.58 -33.70 -3.53
C CYS A 180 -12.22 -34.71 -4.63
N ARG A 181 -10.94 -35.07 -4.81
CA ARG A 181 -10.52 -36.10 -5.79
C ARG A 181 -10.57 -37.53 -5.26
N ARG A 182 -10.81 -37.76 -3.96
CA ARG A 182 -10.76 -39.11 -3.36
C ARG A 182 -12.06 -39.63 -2.77
N LEU A 183 -13.13 -38.84 -2.72
CA LEU A 183 -14.44 -39.33 -2.29
C LEU A 183 -15.50 -38.94 -3.32
N ALA A 184 -15.85 -39.91 -4.15
CA ALA A 184 -17.05 -39.86 -4.98
C ALA A 184 -18.29 -39.81 -4.07
N ARG A 185 -18.77 -38.61 -3.76
CA ARG A 185 -20.16 -38.39 -3.36
C ARG A 185 -20.66 -37.10 -4.03
N PRO A 186 -21.65 -37.17 -4.93
CA PRO A 186 -22.37 -35.98 -5.36
C PRO A 186 -23.20 -35.47 -4.17
N GLU A 187 -23.67 -34.23 -4.19
CA GLU A 187 -24.49 -33.56 -3.13
C GLU A 187 -23.74 -32.56 -2.22
N SER A 188 -22.79 -31.77 -2.74
CA SER A 188 -22.48 -30.47 -2.11
C SER A 188 -22.75 -29.31 -3.08
N ARG A 189 -23.50 -28.31 -2.60
CA ARG A 189 -23.87 -27.09 -3.36
C ARG A 189 -22.65 -26.36 -3.93
N LEU A 190 -21.48 -26.53 -3.31
CA LEU A 190 -20.20 -25.91 -3.70
C LEU A 190 -19.66 -26.40 -5.05
N CYS A 191 -19.91 -27.65 -5.46
CA CYS A 191 -19.48 -28.14 -6.78
C CYS A 191 -20.33 -27.61 -7.94
N ARG A 192 -21.56 -27.14 -7.66
CA ARG A 192 -22.52 -26.71 -8.69
C ARG A 192 -22.22 -25.29 -9.19
N VAL A 193 -21.54 -24.47 -8.39
CA VAL A 193 -21.17 -23.08 -8.72
C VAL A 193 -19.95 -23.03 -9.65
N LEU A 194 -19.01 -23.96 -9.53
CA LEU A 194 -17.79 -24.01 -10.34
C LEU A 194 -17.96 -24.60 -11.75
N ARG A 195 -19.18 -25.00 -12.16
CA ARG A 195 -19.47 -25.51 -13.52
C ARG A 195 -19.96 -24.44 -14.51
N ARG A 196 -20.09 -23.17 -14.11
CA ARG A 196 -20.50 -22.09 -15.03
C ARG A 196 -19.39 -21.05 -15.17
N SER A 197 -18.52 -21.26 -16.15
CA SER A 197 -17.57 -20.30 -16.72
C SER A 197 -17.28 -20.71 -18.19
N PRO A 198 -16.97 -19.78 -19.11
CA PRO A 198 -17.48 -19.78 -20.49
C PRO A 198 -16.54 -20.45 -21.51
N ASP A 199 -16.63 -21.76 -21.67
CA ASP A 199 -15.94 -22.50 -22.76
C ASP A 199 -16.91 -23.11 -23.79
N GLU A 200 -18.21 -22.76 -23.74
CA GLU A 200 -19.21 -23.35 -24.63
C GLU A 200 -19.44 -22.59 -25.94
N HIS A 201 -18.71 -21.48 -26.18
CA HIS A 201 -18.83 -20.72 -27.43
C HIS A 201 -17.89 -21.18 -28.55
N GLU A 202 -16.87 -22.02 -28.25
CA GLU A 202 -15.88 -22.44 -29.26
C GLU A 202 -16.14 -23.83 -29.88
N ARG A 203 -17.24 -24.52 -29.49
CA ARG A 203 -17.61 -25.83 -30.07
C ARG A 203 -18.74 -25.80 -31.10
N ARG A 204 -19.29 -24.63 -31.44
CA ARG A 204 -20.36 -24.50 -32.46
C ARG A 204 -19.93 -23.92 -33.81
N SER A 205 -18.64 -23.67 -34.05
CA SER A 205 -18.14 -23.12 -35.33
C SER A 205 -17.47 -24.15 -36.27
N LYS A 206 -17.52 -25.47 -35.97
CA LYS A 206 -16.89 -26.52 -36.80
C LYS A 206 -17.85 -27.53 -37.47
N LEU A 207 -19.13 -27.19 -37.63
CA LEU A 207 -20.04 -27.95 -38.50
C LEU A 207 -20.47 -27.05 -39.66
N GLY A 208 -19.81 -27.22 -40.81
CA GLY A 208 -20.13 -26.50 -42.04
C GLY A 208 -21.49 -26.92 -42.62
N PRO A 209 -22.11 -26.07 -43.47
CA PRO A 209 -23.43 -26.34 -44.02
C PRO A 209 -23.35 -27.40 -45.13
N GLY A 210 -24.06 -28.52 -44.94
CA GLY A 210 -24.38 -29.46 -46.02
C GLY A 210 -25.36 -28.80 -47.00
N GLY A 211 -24.93 -28.64 -48.25
CA GLY A 211 -25.74 -28.05 -49.32
C GLY A 211 -26.88 -28.96 -49.79
N PRO A 212 -27.93 -28.40 -50.41
CA PRO A 212 -29.08 -29.16 -50.90
C PRO A 212 -28.75 -29.91 -52.21
N GLY A 213 -29.21 -31.16 -52.29
CA GLY A 213 -29.10 -32.01 -53.46
C GLY A 213 -29.92 -31.49 -54.64
N VAL A 214 -29.31 -31.50 -55.83
CA VAL A 214 -29.92 -31.12 -57.11
C VAL A 214 -30.65 -32.32 -57.68
N ASP A 215 -31.96 -32.15 -57.86
CA ASP A 215 -32.88 -33.03 -58.57
C ASP A 215 -32.57 -32.97 -60.09
N ARG A 216 -32.38 -34.12 -60.75
CA ARG A 216 -32.21 -34.22 -62.21
C ARG A 216 -33.40 -34.98 -62.80
N GLY A 217 -34.31 -34.24 -63.41
CA GLY A 217 -35.34 -34.74 -64.31
C GLY A 217 -35.06 -34.36 -65.76
N MET A 218 -35.09 -35.40 -66.62
CA MET A 218 -35.43 -35.45 -68.06
C MET A 218 -34.68 -34.60 -69.09
N GLY A 219 -34.07 -35.31 -70.05
CA GLY A 219 -33.83 -34.86 -71.42
C GLY A 219 -34.13 -36.01 -72.38
N THR A 220 -35.09 -35.79 -73.27
CA THR A 220 -35.57 -36.65 -74.35
C THR A 220 -34.62 -36.68 -75.54
N SER A 221 -34.48 -37.87 -76.15
CA SER A 221 -34.31 -38.22 -77.58
C SER A 221 -33.41 -39.44 -77.75
#